data_AF-A0A931Z9C4-F1
#
_entry.id   AF-A0A931Z9C4-F1
#
_cell.length_a   1.000
_cell.length_b   1.000
_cell.length_c   1.000
_cell.angle_alpha   90.00
_cell.angle_beta   90.00
_cell.angle_gamma   90.00
#
_symmetry.space_group_name_H-M   'P 1'
#
loop_
_entity.id
_entity.type
_entity.pdbx_description
1 polymer ?
#
loop_
_entity_poly.entity_id
_entity_poly.type
_entity_poly.pdbx_seq_one_letter_code
_entity_poly.pdbx_strand_id
1 'polypeptide(L)'
;MSCENPFGETIYSYSRAQAIEDGVLVDLSQADSIRQHWKYPFACTSAVWAIIEDALQQPGQDVSGICHDISTMAKLAIRSTTAPELVRFSVIITGRTHALKLHIGPGDTAAPVLTLMLPYED
;
A
#
# COMPACT_ATOMS: atom_id res chain seq x y z
N MET A 1 38.04 -1.40 -14.46
CA MET A 1 37.61 -0.70 -13.24
C MET A 1 36.77 -1.69 -12.47
N SER A 2 37.32 -2.24 -11.39
CA SER A 2 36.57 -3.15 -10.52
C SER A 2 35.47 -2.33 -9.86
N CYS A 3 34.21 -2.67 -10.11
CA CYS A 3 33.08 -2.09 -9.39
C CYS A 3 33.08 -2.68 -7.98
N GLU A 4 33.99 -2.22 -7.13
CA GLU A 4 33.92 -2.47 -5.70
C GLU A 4 32.71 -1.70 -5.16
N ASN A 5 31.74 -2.42 -4.58
CA ASN A 5 30.59 -1.80 -3.93
C ASN A 5 31.11 -0.96 -2.75
N PRO A 6 30.94 0.37 -2.75
CA PRO A 6 31.46 1.24 -1.69
C PRO A 6 30.84 0.96 -0.32
N PHE A 7 29.77 0.14 -0.25
CA PHE A 7 29.07 -0.24 0.97
C PHE A 7 29.37 -1.66 1.45
N GLY A 8 30.25 -2.42 0.78
CA GLY A 8 30.57 -3.80 1.15
C GLY A 8 29.52 -4.83 0.70
N GLU A 9 29.59 -6.04 1.25
CA GLU A 9 28.60 -7.12 0.99
C GLU A 9 27.33 -6.92 1.84
N THR A 10 26.16 -7.20 1.26
CA THR A 10 24.88 -7.09 1.96
C THR A 10 24.83 -8.03 3.16
N ILE A 11 24.68 -7.47 4.36
CA ILE A 11 24.62 -8.24 5.61
C ILE A 11 23.24 -8.90 5.79
N TYR A 12 22.19 -8.20 5.39
CA TYR A 12 20.81 -8.68 5.47
C TYR A 12 19.92 -7.91 4.49
N SER A 13 18.98 -8.62 3.86
CA SER A 13 17.93 -8.04 3.01
C SER A 13 16.60 -8.67 3.38
N TYR A 14 15.59 -7.85 3.61
CA TYR A 14 14.21 -8.29 3.85
C TYR A 14 13.37 -7.99 2.61
N SER A 15 12.89 -9.04 1.94
CA SER A 15 12.18 -8.92 0.68
C SER A 15 10.69 -8.60 0.90
N ARG A 16 10.06 -8.01 -0.09
CA ARG A 16 8.60 -7.81 -0.12
C ARG A 16 7.87 -9.15 -0.09
N ALA A 17 8.36 -10.15 -0.81
CA ALA A 17 7.80 -11.50 -0.75
C ALA A 17 7.82 -12.07 0.67
N GLN A 18 8.93 -11.90 1.42
CA GLN A 18 9.03 -12.28 2.83
C GLN A 18 8.05 -11.47 3.69
N ALA A 19 7.95 -10.16 3.47
CA ALA A 19 7.00 -9.32 4.21
C ALA A 19 5.54 -9.76 4.00
N ILE A 20 5.19 -10.28 2.83
CA ILE A 20 3.86 -10.84 2.56
C ILE A 20 3.70 -12.21 3.25
N GLU A 21 4.70 -13.07 3.17
CA GLU A 21 4.70 -14.39 3.82
C GLU A 21 4.59 -14.29 5.36
N ASP A 22 5.28 -13.31 5.95
CA ASP A 22 5.26 -13.03 7.39
C ASP A 22 4.01 -12.25 7.84
N GLY A 23 3.15 -11.83 6.91
CA GLY A 23 1.93 -11.07 7.20
C GLY A 23 2.16 -9.61 7.61
N VAL A 24 3.37 -9.07 7.43
CA VAL A 24 3.68 -7.65 7.61
C VAL A 24 3.02 -6.81 6.51
N LEU A 25 2.97 -7.35 5.30
CA LEU A 25 2.21 -6.81 4.17
C LEU A 25 1.09 -7.77 3.77
N VAL A 26 -0.05 -7.20 3.40
CA VAL A 26 -1.19 -7.96 2.87
C VAL A 26 -1.38 -7.60 1.40
N ASP A 27 -1.28 -8.61 0.52
CA ASP A 27 -1.50 -8.43 -0.91
C ASP A 27 -2.99 -8.23 -1.23
N LEU A 28 -3.31 -7.08 -1.81
CA LEU A 28 -4.66 -6.74 -2.26
C LEU A 28 -4.79 -6.81 -3.79
N SER A 29 -3.74 -7.22 -4.50
CA SER A 29 -3.73 -7.28 -5.98
C SER A 29 -4.76 -8.24 -6.57
N GLN A 30 -5.30 -9.15 -5.76
CA GLN A 30 -6.35 -10.08 -6.15
C GLN A 30 -7.76 -9.51 -6.01
N ALA A 31 -7.95 -8.40 -5.28
CA ALA A 31 -9.27 -7.77 -5.16
C ALA A 31 -9.68 -7.10 -6.48
N ASP A 32 -10.91 -7.38 -6.94
CA ASP A 32 -11.39 -6.90 -8.24
C ASP A 32 -11.40 -5.37 -8.33
N SER A 33 -11.82 -4.66 -7.28
CA SER A 33 -11.78 -3.20 -7.26
C SER A 33 -10.34 -2.66 -7.33
N ILE A 34 -9.37 -3.31 -6.68
CA ILE A 34 -7.97 -2.92 -6.82
C ILE A 34 -7.50 -3.03 -8.28
N ARG A 35 -7.84 -4.13 -8.96
CA ARG A 35 -7.49 -4.34 -10.39
C ARG A 35 -8.16 -3.33 -11.32
N GLN A 36 -9.35 -2.86 -10.97
CA GLN A 36 -10.04 -1.80 -11.72
C GLN A 36 -9.38 -0.43 -11.50
N HIS A 37 -8.79 -0.20 -10.33
CA HIS A 37 -8.19 1.09 -9.99
C HIS A 37 -6.71 1.19 -10.38
N TRP A 38 -5.94 0.12 -10.25
CA TRP A 38 -4.48 0.15 -10.30
C TRP A 38 -3.93 -0.88 -11.29
N LYS A 39 -2.86 -0.49 -11.99
CA LYS A 39 -2.14 -1.36 -12.94
C LYS A 39 -0.98 -2.11 -12.29
N TYR A 40 -0.54 -1.66 -11.12
CA TYR A 40 0.62 -2.19 -10.41
C TYR A 40 0.17 -3.06 -9.23
N PRO A 41 0.99 -4.04 -8.80
CA PRO A 41 0.72 -4.80 -7.58
C PRO A 41 0.48 -3.85 -6.41
N PHE A 42 -0.52 -4.15 -5.60
CA PHE A 42 -0.98 -3.29 -4.52
C PHE A 42 -1.03 -4.10 -3.23
N ALA A 43 -0.28 -3.67 -2.21
CA ALA A 43 -0.39 -4.22 -0.87
C ALA A 43 -0.67 -3.13 0.15
N CYS A 44 -1.08 -3.52 1.34
CA CYS A 44 -1.16 -2.64 2.50
C CYS A 44 -0.38 -3.21 3.68
N THR A 45 0.01 -2.38 4.63
CA THR A 45 0.60 -2.84 5.90
C THR A 45 -0.45 -3.59 6.73
N SER A 46 0.00 -4.49 7.60
CA SER A 46 -0.88 -5.19 8.54
C SER A 46 -1.71 -4.25 9.41
N ALA A 47 -1.18 -3.06 9.75
CA ALA A 47 -1.92 -2.04 10.49
C ALA A 47 -3.08 -1.45 9.68
N VAL A 48 -2.89 -1.19 8.38
CA VAL A 48 -3.98 -0.76 7.49
C VAL A 48 -4.96 -1.91 7.26
N TRP A 49 -4.47 -3.14 7.11
CA TRP A 49 -5.33 -4.31 6.97
C TRP A 49 -6.25 -4.50 8.18
N ALA A 50 -5.75 -4.32 9.41
CA ALA A 50 -6.56 -4.38 10.62
C ALA A 50 -7.72 -3.36 10.63
N ILE A 51 -7.53 -2.17 10.06
CA ILE A 51 -8.60 -1.18 9.89
C ILE A 51 -9.65 -1.69 8.91
N ILE A 52 -9.22 -2.32 7.81
CA ILE A 52 -10.13 -2.93 6.83
C ILE A 52 -10.89 -4.09 7.48
N GLU A 53 -10.22 -4.97 8.21
CA GLU A 53 -10.84 -6.11 8.90
C GLU A 53 -11.89 -5.69 9.94
N ASP A 54 -11.62 -4.63 10.73
CA ASP A 54 -12.59 -4.04 11.66
C ASP A 54 -13.81 -3.51 10.91
N ALA A 55 -13.60 -2.83 9.79
CA ALA A 55 -14.68 -2.33 8.94
C ALA A 55 -15.54 -3.46 8.36
N LEU A 56 -14.93 -4.59 7.98
CA LEU A 56 -15.65 -5.76 7.45
C LEU A 56 -16.58 -6.43 8.48
N GLN A 57 -16.41 -6.16 9.78
CA GLN A 57 -17.35 -6.64 10.80
C GLN A 57 -18.69 -5.90 10.78
N GLN A 58 -18.78 -4.78 10.05
CA GLN A 58 -20.00 -3.97 9.99
C GLN A 58 -20.92 -4.43 8.84
N PRO A 59 -22.26 -4.46 9.06
CA PRO A 59 -23.20 -4.86 8.03
C PRO A 59 -23.09 -4.03 6.75
N GLY A 60 -23.03 -4.71 5.60
CA GLY A 60 -22.98 -4.07 4.29
C GLY A 60 -21.59 -3.54 3.89
N GLN A 61 -20.53 -3.90 4.62
CA GLN A 61 -19.16 -3.64 4.20
C GLN A 61 -18.55 -4.87 3.52
N ASP A 62 -17.76 -4.63 2.49
CA ASP A 62 -16.98 -5.66 1.80
C ASP A 62 -15.62 -5.09 1.35
N VAL A 63 -14.68 -5.99 1.09
CA VAL A 63 -13.30 -5.63 0.71
C VAL A 63 -13.29 -4.78 -0.57
N SER A 64 -14.16 -5.09 -1.52
CA SER A 64 -14.21 -4.43 -2.82
C SER A 64 -14.63 -2.96 -2.67
N GLY A 65 -15.70 -2.71 -1.91
CA GLY A 65 -16.20 -1.37 -1.60
C GLY A 65 -15.18 -0.53 -0.83
N ILE A 66 -14.59 -1.08 0.24
CA ILE A 66 -13.56 -0.36 1.03
C ILE A 66 -12.34 -0.03 0.14
N CYS A 67 -11.86 -0.98 -0.65
CA CYS A 67 -10.75 -0.75 -1.58
C CYS A 67 -11.10 0.27 -2.67
N HIS A 68 -12.34 0.30 -3.14
CA HIS A 68 -12.83 1.30 -4.09
C HIS A 68 -12.78 2.71 -3.49
N ASP A 69 -13.27 2.89 -2.27
CA ASP A 69 -13.27 4.19 -1.58
C ASP A 69 -11.85 4.69 -1.34
N ILE A 70 -10.97 3.84 -0.80
CA ILE A 70 -9.55 4.14 -0.60
C ILE A 70 -8.89 4.54 -1.92
N SER A 71 -9.10 3.74 -2.98
CA SER A 71 -8.47 3.98 -4.28
C SER A 71 -8.98 5.26 -4.95
N THR A 72 -10.25 5.59 -4.78
CA THR A 72 -10.85 6.82 -5.28
C THR A 72 -10.25 8.04 -4.58
N MET A 73 -10.16 8.02 -3.25
CA MET A 73 -9.57 9.10 -2.46
C MET A 73 -8.08 9.28 -2.76
N ALA A 74 -7.33 8.18 -2.90
CA ALA A 74 -5.93 8.22 -3.30
C ALA A 74 -5.75 8.88 -4.68
N LYS A 75 -6.56 8.49 -5.68
CA LYS A 75 -6.52 9.09 -7.02
C LYS A 75 -6.85 10.58 -7.02
N LEU A 76 -7.80 11.02 -6.19
CA LEU A 76 -8.10 12.45 -6.03
C LEU A 76 -6.89 13.20 -5.47
N ALA A 77 -6.22 12.65 -4.46
CA ALA A 77 -5.03 13.25 -3.87
C ALA A 77 -3.82 13.27 -4.82
N ILE A 78 -3.65 12.22 -5.64
CA ILE A 78 -2.61 12.17 -6.69
C ILE A 78 -2.74 13.35 -7.67
N ARG A 79 -3.97 13.78 -7.98
CA ARG A 79 -4.20 14.88 -8.92
C ARG A 79 -3.78 16.25 -8.39
N SER A 80 -3.60 16.39 -7.08
CA SER A 80 -3.24 17.65 -6.42
C SER A 80 -1.86 17.63 -5.78
N THR A 81 -1.16 16.49 -5.75
CA THR A 81 0.17 16.39 -5.15
C THR A 81 1.26 16.96 -6.06
N THR A 82 2.31 17.51 -5.45
CA THR A 82 3.57 17.86 -6.12
C THR A 82 4.65 16.79 -5.94
N ALA A 83 4.43 15.84 -5.03
CA ALA A 83 5.29 14.69 -4.75
C ALA A 83 4.53 13.39 -5.12
N PRO A 84 4.72 12.84 -6.34
CA PRO A 84 3.94 11.70 -6.82
C PRO A 84 4.38 10.35 -6.22
N GLU A 85 5.59 10.26 -5.66
CA GLU A 85 6.14 9.03 -5.07
C GLU A 85 5.44 8.63 -3.77
N LEU A 86 4.97 9.61 -3.00
CA LEU A 86 4.32 9.41 -1.71
C LEU A 86 3.16 10.37 -1.56
N VAL A 87 1.94 9.85 -1.62
CA VAL A 87 0.71 10.64 -1.58
C VAL A 87 -0.02 10.42 -0.27
N ARG A 88 -0.20 11.50 0.50
CA ARG A 88 -0.98 11.49 1.74
C ARG A 88 -2.41 11.91 1.46
N PHE A 89 -3.38 11.21 2.05
CA PHE A 89 -4.79 11.50 1.89
C PHE A 89 -5.60 11.06 3.11
N SER A 90 -6.86 11.49 3.16
CA SER A 90 -7.83 11.02 4.15
C SER A 90 -8.97 10.31 3.45
N VAL A 91 -9.46 9.24 4.07
CA VAL A 91 -10.60 8.44 3.59
C VAL A 91 -11.52 8.16 4.76
N ILE A 92 -12.83 8.11 4.51
CA ILE A 92 -13.81 7.68 5.49
C ILE A 92 -14.04 6.18 5.29
N ILE A 93 -13.77 5.38 6.32
CA ILE A 93 -14.08 3.95 6.33
C ILE A 93 -15.06 3.74 7.48
N THR A 94 -16.27 3.26 7.17
CA THR A 94 -17.32 3.03 8.18
C THR A 94 -17.63 4.24 9.08
N GLY A 95 -17.68 5.42 8.50
CA GLY A 95 -18.00 6.66 9.22
C GLY A 95 -16.85 7.25 10.05
N ARG A 96 -15.65 6.65 10.02
CA ARG A 96 -14.45 7.17 10.68
C ARG A 96 -13.45 7.65 9.65
N THR A 97 -12.83 8.80 9.90
CA THR A 97 -11.78 9.34 9.04
C THR A 97 -10.44 8.70 9.39
N HIS A 98 -9.77 8.14 8.38
CA HIS A 98 -8.42 7.58 8.48
C HIS A 98 -7.48 8.39 7.59
N ALA A 99 -6.36 8.82 8.15
CA ALA A 99 -5.26 9.38 7.37
C ALA A 99 -4.37 8.22 6.88
N LEU A 100 -4.09 8.17 5.59
CA LEU A 100 -3.28 7.14 4.95
C LEU A 100 -2.23 7.79 4.04
N LYS A 101 -1.17 7.04 3.71
CA LYS A 101 -0.27 7.35 2.61
C LYS A 101 -0.16 6.19 1.64
N LEU A 102 -0.12 6.53 0.36
CA LEU A 102 0.16 5.60 -0.73
C LEU A 102 1.55 5.89 -1.27
N HIS A 103 2.43 4.90 -1.17
CA HIS A 103 3.79 4.96 -1.71
C HIS A 103 3.89 4.13 -2.97
N ILE A 104 4.58 4.64 -4.00
CA ILE A 104 4.97 3.90 -5.19
C ILE A 104 6.50 3.79 -5.23
N GLY A 105 7.00 2.56 -5.33
CA GLY A 105 8.44 2.29 -5.35
C GLY A 105 8.77 0.90 -5.88
N PRO A 106 10.05 0.50 -5.94
CA PRO A 106 10.44 -0.85 -6.32
C PRO A 106 10.01 -1.86 -5.24
N GLY A 107 9.67 -3.07 -5.68
CA GLY A 107 9.53 -4.24 -4.79
C GLY A 107 10.82 -5.05 -4.74
N ASP A 108 10.71 -6.37 -4.87
CA ASP A 108 11.87 -7.28 -5.00
C ASP A 108 12.62 -7.13 -6.33
N THR A 109 12.00 -6.45 -7.30
CA THR A 109 12.58 -6.10 -8.59
C THR A 109 12.40 -4.60 -8.83
N ALA A 110 13.01 -4.07 -9.89
CA ALA A 110 12.81 -2.68 -10.32
C ALA A 110 11.38 -2.36 -10.79
N ALA A 111 10.49 -3.37 -10.87
CA ALA A 111 9.10 -3.14 -11.21
C ALA A 111 8.37 -2.36 -10.10
N PRO A 112 7.55 -1.36 -10.46
CA PRO A 112 6.83 -0.54 -9.48
C PRO A 112 5.74 -1.34 -8.77
N VAL A 113 5.62 -1.12 -7.46
CA VAL A 113 4.56 -1.63 -6.60
C VAL A 113 3.96 -0.48 -5.80
N LEU A 114 2.68 -0.62 -5.45
CA LEU A 114 1.96 0.29 -4.58
C LEU A 114 1.87 -0.31 -3.18
N THR A 115 2.12 0.53 -2.18
CA THR A 115 2.02 0.15 -0.77
C THR A 115 1.23 1.21 -0.01
N LEU A 116 0.11 0.78 0.57
CA LEU A 116 -0.78 1.60 1.39
C LEU A 116 -0.40 1.46 2.86
N MET A 117 -0.14 2.57 3.53
CA MET A 117 0.43 2.61 4.87
C MET A 117 -0.23 3.71 5.71
N LEU A 118 -0.05 3.63 7.02
CA LEU A 118 -0.37 4.72 7.93
C LEU A 118 0.65 5.86 7.79
N PRO A 119 0.31 7.09 8.20
CA PRO A 119 1.13 8.28 7.93
C PRO A 119 2.52 8.27 8.56
N TYR A 120 2.68 7.45 9.61
CA TYR A 120 3.87 7.35 10.47
C TYR A 120 4.71 6.08 10.22
N GLU A 121 4.20 5.12 9.44
CA GLU A 121 4.98 3.96 8.99
C GLU A 121 5.92 4.40 7.89
N ASP A 122 7.06 3.74 7.64
CA ASP A 122 7.98 4.07 6.55
C ASP A 122 8.31 2.85 5.69
#